data_AF-A0A4W6FTB4-F1
#
_entry.id   AF-A0A4W6FTB4-F1
#
_cell.length_a   1.000
_cell.length_b   1.000
_cell.length_c   1.000
_cell.angle_alpha   90.00
_cell.angle_beta   90.00
_cell.angle_gamma   90.00
#
_symmetry.space_group_name_H-M   'P 1'
#
loop_
_entity.id
_entity.type
_entity.pdbx_description
1 polymer ?
#
loop_
_entity_poly.entity_id
_entity_poly.type
_entity_poly.pdbx_seq_one_letter_code
_entity_poly.pdbx_strand_id
1 'polypeptide(L)'
;RRIYTREIATFAVWLCFCLLFASTAEAGLYTSSDQIIMLTPQSVESVLVNSSAAIVVEFYASWCGHCIAFSPIYKSLARDMKEWKPAVDLAAIDCAAAENRVVCTSYSITGYPTLKFFHAYSKADSAGRTLRDFPRDVRGLRHKIIDKLETHQEPWPPACPPLEPASQAEIDSFFETNNVRHLALIFEEAKSYIGRETTLDLLQFENIAVRRVLNTEEGLVTKLGVTEFPSCYLYYPGGSFTRLKVKTEARAFYSYALQRLPGVVTRHTTLTCLSADCFLVYTVYVIVCDHVSRSRVYMADLESTLHYSLRVEVATHTVLKGEVLISLKKYIGCPGRPMVINLLKSVNSWLQNQTTNEISYEAFKEILDNSAQVSQVRWVGCQGTKPYLRRYPCGVWTLFHVLTVQAKNAGGSGTHPQEVLGAMRHYIHSFFGCRSCAEHFENMASESMVEVSTLSAAVLWLWSRHNRVNNRLAGKGRFPKVQWPLPEMCSACHTVKDNGDHKWDHTQVLSFLLSYYSSDNILTEGKTHQAAASFRSSETFRKESQRGCRLHDASSTIATDYARGGGRGGRGRGATG
;
A
#
# COMPACT_ATOMS: atom_id res chain seq x y z
N ARG A 1 43.50 21.89 33.29
CA ARG A 1 43.38 21.59 31.84
C ARG A 1 43.21 20.08 31.51
N ARG A 2 42.65 19.25 32.40
CA ARG A 2 42.39 17.80 32.13
C ARG A 2 41.05 17.25 32.64
N ILE A 3 40.15 18.10 33.14
CA ILE A 3 38.85 17.66 33.69
C ILE A 3 37.67 18.08 32.78
N TYR A 4 37.83 19.12 31.94
CA TYR A 4 36.76 19.62 31.05
C TYR A 4 36.60 18.88 29.71
N THR A 5 37.53 17.99 29.34
CA THR A 5 37.48 17.28 28.05
C THR A 5 36.69 15.97 28.11
N ARG A 6 36.29 15.51 29.29
CA ARG A 6 35.58 14.23 29.45
C ARG A 6 34.06 14.37 29.40
N GLU A 7 33.51 15.52 29.80
CA GLU A 7 32.05 15.77 29.77
C GLU A 7 31.53 16.16 28.38
N ILE A 8 32.35 16.81 27.55
CA ILE A 8 31.98 17.18 26.17
C ILE A 8 31.94 15.92 25.27
N ALA A 9 32.79 14.93 25.53
CA ALA A 9 32.78 13.65 24.81
C ALA A 9 31.54 12.81 25.14
N THR A 10 31.03 12.86 26.38
CA THR A 10 29.80 12.16 26.77
C THR A 10 28.53 12.82 26.22
N PHE A 11 28.52 14.15 26.07
CA PHE A 11 27.39 14.86 25.44
C PHE A 11 27.34 14.68 23.92
N ALA A 12 28.50 14.65 23.23
CA ALA A 12 28.56 14.40 21.80
C ALA A 12 28.16 12.96 21.43
N VAL A 13 28.47 11.97 22.27
CA VAL A 13 28.02 10.58 22.09
C VAL A 13 26.51 10.44 22.31
N TRP A 14 25.92 11.22 23.24
CA TRP A 14 24.46 11.24 23.45
C TRP A 14 23.69 11.96 22.34
N LEU A 15 24.20 13.08 21.81
CA LEU A 15 23.61 13.76 20.64
C LEU A 15 23.72 12.93 19.35
N CYS A 16 24.79 12.14 19.18
CA CYS A 16 24.92 11.19 18.08
C CYS A 16 24.03 9.95 18.29
N PHE A 17 23.76 9.55 19.54
CA PHE A 17 22.77 8.50 19.87
C PHE A 17 21.34 8.95 19.54
N CYS A 18 20.97 10.20 19.84
CA CYS A 18 19.63 10.73 19.51
C CYS A 18 19.41 10.91 17.99
N LEU A 19 20.46 11.17 17.21
CA LEU A 19 20.37 11.24 15.74
C LEU A 19 20.31 9.86 15.06
N LEU A 20 20.62 8.76 15.78
CA LEU A 20 20.41 7.38 15.32
C LEU A 20 19.01 6.84 15.67
N PHE A 21 18.25 7.56 16.49
CA PHE A 21 16.82 7.30 16.76
C PHE A 21 15.94 8.37 16.13
N ALA A 22 16.33 8.89 14.96
CA ALA A 22 15.33 9.47 14.07
C ALA A 22 14.29 8.37 13.83
N SER A 23 13.07 8.60 14.33
CA SER A 23 11.87 7.85 13.99
C SER A 23 11.97 7.48 12.51
N THR A 24 12.20 6.20 12.23
CA THR A 24 12.25 5.72 10.87
C THR A 24 10.83 5.83 10.35
N ALA A 25 10.51 6.97 9.72
CA ALA A 25 9.28 7.11 8.96
C ALA A 25 9.22 5.91 8.02
N GLU A 26 8.23 5.06 8.25
CA GLU A 26 8.07 3.81 7.54
C GLU A 26 7.91 4.14 6.06
N ALA A 27 8.85 3.70 5.21
CA ALA A 27 8.78 4.04 3.80
C ALA A 27 7.53 3.40 3.17
N GLY A 28 6.53 4.23 2.87
CA GLY A 28 5.26 3.84 2.24
C GLY A 28 5.44 3.35 0.80
N LEU A 29 4.32 3.06 0.12
CA LEU A 29 4.32 2.57 -1.27
C LEU A 29 4.60 3.67 -2.31
N TYR A 30 4.51 4.94 -1.91
CA TYR A 30 4.54 6.11 -2.75
C TYR A 30 5.63 7.10 -2.31
N THR A 31 6.12 7.90 -3.26
CA THR A 31 7.18 8.89 -3.09
C THR A 31 6.77 10.22 -3.71
N SER A 32 7.51 11.30 -3.40
CA SER A 32 7.28 12.63 -3.98
C SER A 32 7.35 12.65 -5.52
N SER A 33 8.11 11.74 -6.13
CA SER A 33 8.22 11.63 -7.60
C SER A 33 7.00 10.99 -8.29
N ASP A 34 6.08 10.40 -7.53
CA ASP A 34 4.95 9.65 -8.10
C ASP A 34 3.77 10.54 -8.54
N GLN A 35 3.85 11.87 -8.37
CA GLN A 35 2.76 12.83 -8.62
C GLN A 35 1.48 12.55 -7.81
N ILE A 36 1.63 11.89 -6.66
CA ILE A 36 0.57 11.56 -5.72
C ILE A 36 0.84 12.33 -4.43
N ILE A 37 -0.16 13.04 -3.91
CA ILE A 37 -0.05 13.79 -2.66
C ILE A 37 0.00 12.80 -1.49
N MET A 38 1.10 12.81 -0.73
CA MET A 38 1.22 12.01 0.49
C MET A 38 0.52 12.71 1.64
N LEU A 39 -0.59 12.14 2.10
CA LEU A 39 -1.34 12.69 3.21
C LEU A 39 -0.73 12.27 4.54
N THR A 40 -0.77 13.20 5.48
CA THR A 40 -0.36 13.05 6.88
C THR A 40 -1.49 13.60 7.76
N PRO A 41 -1.47 13.37 9.08
CA PRO A 41 -2.47 13.96 9.97
C PRO A 41 -2.49 15.48 9.91
N GLN A 42 -1.37 16.12 9.56
CA GLN A 42 -1.23 17.56 9.45
C GLN A 42 -1.69 18.11 8.09
N SER A 43 -1.64 17.31 7.02
CA SER A 43 -1.98 17.76 5.65
C SER A 43 -3.35 17.30 5.16
N VAL A 44 -3.97 16.31 5.79
CA VAL A 44 -5.25 15.74 5.30
C VAL A 44 -6.36 16.79 5.22
N GLU A 45 -6.50 17.64 6.23
CA GLU A 45 -7.55 18.65 6.26
C GLU A 45 -7.33 19.72 5.19
N SER A 46 -6.12 20.26 5.08
CA SER A 46 -5.80 21.32 4.11
C SER A 46 -5.85 20.85 2.65
N VAL A 47 -5.65 19.56 2.39
CA VAL A 47 -5.72 18.98 1.04
C VAL A 47 -7.16 18.60 0.66
N LEU A 48 -7.96 18.09 1.60
CA LEU A 48 -9.29 17.54 1.29
C LEU A 48 -10.44 18.52 1.54
N VAL A 49 -10.31 19.42 2.50
CA VAL A 49 -11.37 20.36 2.88
C VAL A 49 -11.24 21.65 2.11
N ASN A 50 -12.36 22.11 1.53
CA ASN A 50 -12.43 23.36 0.77
C ASN A 50 -11.41 23.49 -0.39
N SER A 51 -10.90 22.36 -0.89
CA SER A 51 -10.01 22.31 -2.05
C SER A 51 -10.77 22.65 -3.32
N SER A 52 -10.21 23.48 -4.20
CA SER A 52 -10.84 23.77 -5.50
C SER A 52 -10.75 22.60 -6.50
N ALA A 53 -9.94 21.58 -6.19
CA ALA A 53 -9.79 20.37 -6.99
C ALA A 53 -10.66 19.24 -6.42
N ALA A 54 -11.14 18.35 -7.29
CA ALA A 54 -11.60 17.04 -6.86
C ALA A 54 -10.40 16.15 -6.52
N ILE A 55 -10.43 15.45 -5.38
CA ILE A 55 -9.32 14.63 -4.91
C ILE A 55 -9.75 13.17 -4.80
N VAL A 56 -8.99 12.27 -5.42
CA VAL A 56 -9.16 10.83 -5.24
C VAL A 56 -8.10 10.34 -4.27
N VAL A 57 -8.52 9.80 -3.14
CA VAL A 57 -7.62 9.35 -2.06
C VAL A 57 -7.60 7.84 -2.01
N GLU A 58 -6.40 7.25 -2.08
CA GLU A 58 -6.16 5.86 -1.69
C GLU A 58 -5.79 5.75 -0.21
N PHE A 59 -6.66 5.09 0.55
CA PHE A 59 -6.36 4.61 1.89
C PHE A 59 -5.81 3.19 1.77
N TYR A 60 -4.52 3.02 2.06
CA TYR A 60 -3.82 1.76 1.90
C TYR A 60 -3.12 1.34 3.19
N ALA A 61 -2.64 0.10 3.23
CA ALA A 61 -1.71 -0.36 4.25
C ALA A 61 -0.45 -0.86 3.54
N SER A 62 0.72 -0.35 3.90
CA SER A 62 1.97 -0.68 3.21
C SER A 62 2.27 -2.18 3.17
N TRP A 63 1.93 -2.94 4.20
CA TRP A 63 2.12 -4.40 4.24
C TRP A 63 1.06 -5.20 3.46
N CYS A 64 -0.04 -4.58 3.01
CA CYS A 64 -1.13 -5.29 2.34
C CYS A 64 -0.72 -5.72 0.93
N GLY A 65 -0.75 -7.04 0.66
CA GLY A 65 -0.37 -7.60 -0.63
C GLY A 65 -1.17 -7.04 -1.82
N HIS A 66 -2.46 -6.75 -1.62
CA HIS A 66 -3.30 -6.15 -2.67
C HIS A 66 -3.01 -4.65 -2.87
N CYS A 67 -2.61 -3.92 -1.82
CA CYS A 67 -2.12 -2.54 -1.96
C CYS A 67 -0.79 -2.50 -2.71
N ILE A 68 0.15 -3.38 -2.37
CA ILE A 68 1.45 -3.51 -3.07
C ILE A 68 1.24 -3.84 -4.55
N ALA A 69 0.29 -4.72 -4.88
CA ALA A 69 -0.04 -5.05 -6.26
C ALA A 69 -0.77 -3.92 -6.99
N PHE A 70 -1.55 -3.09 -6.27
CA PHE A 70 -2.29 -1.98 -6.84
C PHE A 70 -1.42 -0.72 -7.05
N SER A 71 -0.39 -0.51 -6.23
CA SER A 71 0.42 0.71 -6.28
C SER A 71 1.04 1.03 -7.65
N PRO A 72 1.51 0.06 -8.48
CA PRO A 72 1.99 0.37 -9.83
C PRO A 72 0.88 0.89 -10.75
N ILE A 73 -0.36 0.43 -10.57
CA ILE A 73 -1.52 0.89 -11.34
C ILE A 73 -1.87 2.32 -10.93
N TYR A 74 -1.92 2.60 -9.63
CA TYR A 74 -2.23 3.94 -9.13
C TYR A 74 -1.17 4.98 -9.52
N LYS A 75 0.13 4.61 -9.49
CA LYS A 75 1.23 5.44 -10.05
C LYS A 75 1.10 5.67 -11.55
N SER A 76 0.62 4.67 -12.29
CA SER A 76 0.42 4.80 -13.74
C SER A 76 -0.78 5.70 -14.05
N LEU A 77 -1.83 5.62 -13.25
CA LEU A 77 -2.96 6.54 -13.31
C LEU A 77 -2.51 7.97 -13.06
N ALA A 78 -1.72 8.23 -12.01
CA ALA A 78 -1.18 9.56 -11.71
C ALA A 78 -0.41 10.17 -12.89
N ARG A 79 0.38 9.36 -13.61
CA ARG A 79 1.08 9.80 -14.82
C ARG A 79 0.15 10.03 -16.01
N ASP A 80 -0.88 9.21 -16.16
CA ASP A 80 -1.87 9.26 -17.26
C ASP A 80 -2.84 10.45 -17.17
N MET A 81 -2.99 11.03 -15.97
CA MET A 81 -3.88 12.16 -15.69
C MET A 81 -3.16 13.42 -15.23
N LYS A 82 -1.84 13.54 -15.45
CA LYS A 82 -1.05 14.67 -14.95
C LYS A 82 -1.57 16.04 -15.46
N GLU A 83 -2.12 16.08 -16.67
CA GLU A 83 -2.74 17.27 -17.27
C GLU A 83 -4.10 17.64 -16.67
N TRP A 84 -4.72 16.76 -15.88
CA TRP A 84 -6.03 17.01 -15.27
C TRP A 84 -5.96 17.93 -14.06
N LYS A 85 -4.76 18.30 -13.61
CA LYS A 85 -4.56 19.32 -12.58
C LYS A 85 -4.83 20.72 -13.17
N PRO A 86 -5.43 21.65 -12.40
CA PRO A 86 -5.83 21.53 -11.00
C PRO A 86 -7.27 21.06 -10.80
N ALA A 87 -7.95 20.52 -11.81
CA ALA A 87 -9.35 20.08 -11.66
C ALA A 87 -9.45 18.78 -10.83
N VAL A 88 -8.51 17.85 -11.04
CA VAL A 88 -8.49 16.55 -10.37
C VAL A 88 -7.07 16.21 -9.92
N ASP A 89 -6.91 15.76 -8.68
CA ASP A 89 -5.62 15.28 -8.15
C ASP A 89 -5.77 13.93 -7.42
N LEU A 90 -4.65 13.24 -7.25
CA LEU A 90 -4.54 11.96 -6.56
C LEU A 90 -3.76 12.12 -5.26
N ALA A 91 -4.23 11.45 -4.22
CA ALA A 91 -3.59 11.43 -2.91
C ALA A 91 -3.57 10.02 -2.32
N ALA A 92 -2.64 9.75 -1.41
CA ALA A 92 -2.56 8.47 -0.72
C ALA A 92 -2.19 8.64 0.76
N ILE A 93 -2.73 7.78 1.61
CA ILE A 93 -2.42 7.72 3.05
C ILE A 93 -2.15 6.28 3.49
N ASP A 94 -1.02 6.06 4.17
CA ASP A 94 -0.68 4.74 4.74
C ASP A 94 -1.32 4.58 6.11
N CYS A 95 -2.43 3.87 6.17
CA CYS A 95 -3.14 3.54 7.39
C CYS A 95 -2.42 2.48 8.24
N ALA A 96 -1.34 1.86 7.74
CA ALA A 96 -0.51 0.98 8.55
C ALA A 96 0.37 1.74 9.55
N ALA A 97 0.69 3.00 9.24
CA ALA A 97 1.48 3.86 10.11
C ALA A 97 0.63 4.32 11.31
N ALA A 98 1.20 4.20 12.51
CA ALA A 98 0.47 4.45 13.77
C ALA A 98 -0.06 5.89 13.86
N GLU A 99 0.70 6.86 13.34
CA GLU A 99 0.36 8.28 13.27
C GLU A 99 -0.87 8.58 12.41
N ASN A 100 -1.11 7.80 11.35
CA ASN A 100 -2.21 8.03 10.40
C ASN A 100 -3.52 7.39 10.86
N ARG A 101 -3.48 6.59 11.92
CA ARG A 101 -4.60 5.74 12.32
C ARG A 101 -5.85 6.53 12.68
N VAL A 102 -5.72 7.59 13.47
CA VAL A 102 -6.87 8.42 13.88
C VAL A 102 -7.58 8.98 12.64
N VAL A 103 -6.81 9.41 11.63
CA VAL A 103 -7.33 9.87 10.35
C VAL A 103 -8.06 8.74 9.62
N CYS A 104 -7.43 7.57 9.46
CA CYS A 104 -8.08 6.46 8.76
C CYS A 104 -9.37 5.98 9.45
N THR A 105 -9.41 5.97 10.79
CA THR A 105 -10.62 5.65 11.55
C THR A 105 -11.69 6.75 11.38
N SER A 106 -11.34 8.04 11.40
CA SER A 106 -12.31 9.13 11.22
C SER A 106 -12.97 9.10 9.83
N TYR A 107 -12.24 8.67 8.80
CA TYR A 107 -12.78 8.43 7.45
C TYR A 107 -13.50 7.08 7.29
N SER A 108 -13.72 6.34 8.38
CA SER A 108 -14.41 5.05 8.41
C SER A 108 -13.76 3.99 7.50
N ILE A 109 -12.43 3.93 7.51
CA ILE A 109 -11.68 2.94 6.72
C ILE A 109 -11.57 1.63 7.49
N THR A 110 -12.25 0.61 6.99
CA THR A 110 -12.30 -0.73 7.59
C THR A 110 -11.55 -1.80 6.77
N GLY A 111 -10.93 -1.40 5.66
CA GLY A 111 -10.20 -2.31 4.79
C GLY A 111 -9.37 -1.61 3.73
N TYR A 112 -8.45 -2.35 3.12
CA TYR A 112 -7.44 -1.82 2.20
C TYR A 112 -7.29 -2.67 0.92
N PRO A 113 -7.00 -2.04 -0.23
CA PRO A 113 -7.07 -0.59 -0.47
C PRO A 113 -8.52 -0.10 -0.53
N THR A 114 -8.79 1.11 -0.02
CA THR A 114 -10.07 1.81 -0.20
C THR A 114 -9.84 3.10 -0.97
N LEU A 115 -10.56 3.31 -2.07
CA LEU A 115 -10.57 4.57 -2.80
C LEU A 115 -11.78 5.40 -2.38
N LYS A 116 -11.54 6.67 -2.03
CA LYS A 116 -12.60 7.67 -1.79
C LYS A 116 -12.42 8.87 -2.71
N PHE A 117 -13.53 9.36 -3.22
CA PHE A 117 -13.59 10.56 -4.05
C PHE A 117 -14.13 11.72 -3.22
N PHE A 118 -13.40 12.82 -3.22
CA PHE A 118 -13.76 14.09 -2.60
C PHE A 118 -14.04 15.09 -3.73
N HIS A 119 -15.23 15.68 -3.71
CA HIS A 119 -15.57 16.74 -4.66
C HIS A 119 -14.82 18.02 -4.33
N ALA A 120 -14.73 18.92 -5.30
CA ALA A 120 -14.26 20.27 -5.01
C ALA A 120 -15.13 20.89 -3.91
N TYR A 121 -14.51 21.71 -3.08
CA TYR A 121 -15.12 22.38 -1.94
C TYR A 121 -15.81 21.44 -0.94
N SER A 122 -15.28 20.21 -0.81
CA SER A 122 -15.74 19.26 0.20
C SER A 122 -15.71 19.90 1.59
N LYS A 123 -16.80 19.73 2.34
CA LYS A 123 -16.95 20.25 3.72
C LYS A 123 -16.06 19.49 4.69
N ALA A 124 -15.78 20.10 5.85
CA ALA A 124 -14.92 19.51 6.89
C ALA A 124 -15.46 18.18 7.44
N ASP A 125 -16.78 18.00 7.46
CA ASP A 125 -17.47 16.78 7.91
C ASP A 125 -17.60 15.71 6.80
N SER A 126 -17.13 16.00 5.57
CA SER A 126 -17.21 15.05 4.47
C SER A 126 -16.25 13.88 4.67
N ALA A 127 -16.82 12.67 4.77
CA ALA A 127 -16.03 11.44 4.78
C ALA A 127 -15.61 10.96 3.37
N GLY A 128 -15.94 11.72 2.31
CA GLY A 128 -15.74 11.33 0.91
C GLY A 128 -16.62 10.18 0.44
N ARG A 129 -16.81 10.07 -0.88
CA ARG A 129 -17.62 9.01 -1.51
C ARG A 129 -16.75 7.80 -1.84
N THR A 130 -16.99 6.65 -1.19
CA THR A 130 -16.26 5.42 -1.49
C THR A 130 -16.51 4.95 -2.93
N LEU A 131 -15.44 4.72 -3.68
CA LEU A 131 -15.48 4.13 -5.02
C LEU A 131 -15.56 2.61 -4.87
N ARG A 132 -16.78 2.07 -4.89
CA ARG A 132 -16.99 0.61 -4.86
C ARG A 132 -16.64 0.00 -6.21
N ASP A 133 -16.12 -1.23 -6.16
CA ASP A 133 -15.81 -2.07 -7.31
C ASP A 133 -14.97 -1.35 -8.37
N PHE A 134 -13.96 -0.60 -7.91
CA PHE A 134 -13.08 0.10 -8.82
C PHE A 134 -12.24 -0.91 -9.61
N PRO A 135 -12.12 -0.72 -10.94
CA PRO A 135 -11.35 -1.62 -11.78
C PRO A 135 -9.85 -1.52 -11.45
N ARG A 136 -9.11 -2.60 -11.69
CA ARG A 136 -7.66 -2.70 -11.41
C ARG A 136 -6.83 -2.40 -12.66
N ASP A 137 -7.27 -1.43 -13.45
CA ASP A 137 -6.58 -0.93 -14.64
C ASP A 137 -6.77 0.59 -14.78
N VAL A 138 -5.82 1.24 -15.45
CA VAL A 138 -5.77 2.70 -15.55
C VAL A 138 -7.00 3.27 -16.27
N ARG A 139 -7.44 2.62 -17.36
CA ARG A 139 -8.57 3.11 -18.17
C ARG A 139 -9.86 3.08 -17.37
N GLY A 140 -10.14 1.96 -16.72
CA GLY A 140 -11.33 1.83 -15.90
C GLY A 140 -11.37 2.82 -14.73
N LEU A 141 -10.22 3.06 -14.07
CA LEU A 141 -10.14 4.04 -12.98
C LEU A 141 -10.42 5.45 -13.49
N ARG A 142 -9.83 5.81 -14.62
CA ARG A 142 -10.05 7.10 -15.28
C ARG A 142 -11.52 7.33 -15.59
N HIS A 143 -12.20 6.35 -16.18
CA HIS A 143 -13.63 6.44 -16.46
C HIS A 143 -14.44 6.61 -15.17
N LYS A 144 -14.12 5.85 -14.13
CA LYS A 144 -14.79 5.95 -12.82
C LYS A 144 -14.64 7.33 -12.19
N ILE A 145 -13.48 7.97 -12.37
CA ILE A 145 -13.21 9.34 -11.89
C ILE A 145 -14.07 10.33 -12.68
N ILE A 146 -14.14 10.20 -14.01
CA ILE A 146 -15.01 11.03 -14.87
C ILE A 146 -16.47 10.90 -14.44
N ASP A 147 -16.98 9.68 -14.25
CA ASP A 147 -18.36 9.45 -13.82
C ASP A 147 -18.66 10.15 -12.47
N LYS A 148 -17.66 10.22 -11.59
CA LYS A 148 -17.77 10.86 -10.28
C LYS A 148 -17.68 12.38 -10.34
N LEU A 149 -16.90 12.92 -11.27
CA LEU A 149 -16.91 14.36 -11.56
C LEU A 149 -18.28 14.80 -12.07
N GLU A 150 -18.87 14.04 -13.00
CA GLU A 150 -20.18 14.33 -13.61
C GLU A 150 -21.38 14.13 -12.67
N THR A 151 -21.20 13.80 -11.40
CA THR A 151 -22.33 13.61 -10.48
C THR A 151 -22.83 14.98 -9.97
N HIS A 152 -23.92 15.50 -10.58
CA HIS A 152 -24.41 16.90 -10.53
C HIS A 152 -24.85 17.48 -9.17
N GLN A 153 -24.69 16.77 -8.05
CA GLN A 153 -25.17 17.24 -6.73
C GLN A 153 -24.10 17.96 -5.89
N GLU A 154 -22.85 17.93 -6.33
CA GLU A 154 -21.71 18.39 -5.53
C GLU A 154 -20.98 19.52 -6.30
N PRO A 155 -20.20 20.38 -5.61
CA PRO A 155 -19.57 21.54 -6.25
C PRO A 155 -18.61 21.12 -7.37
N TRP A 156 -18.75 21.77 -8.53
CA TRP A 156 -17.91 21.53 -9.71
C TRP A 156 -16.53 22.19 -9.54
N PRO A 157 -15.41 21.52 -9.85
CA PRO A 157 -14.09 22.16 -9.78
C PRO A 157 -14.04 23.34 -10.76
N PRO A 158 -13.66 24.57 -10.35
CA PRO A 158 -13.74 25.74 -11.22
C PRO A 158 -12.83 25.66 -12.45
N ALA A 159 -11.72 24.92 -12.33
CA ALA A 159 -10.82 24.68 -13.45
C ALA A 159 -11.40 23.68 -14.45
N CYS A 160 -12.29 22.78 -14.03
CA CYS A 160 -12.79 21.69 -14.87
C CYS A 160 -13.70 22.22 -15.97
N PRO A 161 -13.42 21.95 -17.27
CA PRO A 161 -14.30 22.36 -18.35
C PRO A 161 -15.56 21.48 -18.38
N PRO A 162 -16.66 21.96 -18.98
CA PRO A 162 -17.89 21.18 -19.11
C PRO A 162 -17.65 19.83 -19.80
N LEU A 163 -18.15 18.74 -19.20
CA LEU A 163 -17.94 17.36 -19.67
C LEU A 163 -19.21 16.75 -20.30
N GLU A 164 -20.36 17.35 -20.06
CA GLU A 164 -21.65 16.98 -20.63
C GLU A 164 -21.68 17.20 -22.15
N PRO A 165 -22.55 16.49 -22.90
CA PRO A 165 -22.73 16.73 -24.33
C PRO A 165 -23.10 18.18 -24.67
N ALA A 166 -22.44 18.74 -25.67
CA ALA A 166 -22.80 20.04 -26.21
C ALA A 166 -23.99 19.94 -27.18
N SER A 167 -24.85 20.96 -27.15
CA SER A 167 -25.98 21.11 -28.08
C SER A 167 -25.62 22.05 -29.23
N GLN A 168 -26.38 22.00 -30.32
CA GLN A 168 -26.19 22.96 -31.42
C GLN A 168 -26.27 24.42 -30.96
N ALA A 169 -27.23 24.76 -30.10
CA ALA A 169 -27.43 26.13 -29.61
C ALA A 169 -26.22 26.65 -28.80
N GLU A 170 -25.57 25.78 -28.04
CA GLU A 170 -24.34 26.10 -27.31
C GLU A 170 -23.20 26.42 -28.29
N ILE A 171 -23.02 25.59 -29.33
CA ILE A 171 -21.93 25.76 -30.29
C ILE A 171 -22.13 27.01 -31.16
N ASP A 172 -23.37 27.32 -31.54
CA ASP A 172 -23.69 28.48 -32.37
C ASP A 172 -23.39 29.82 -31.64
N SER A 173 -23.51 29.85 -30.31
CA SER A 173 -23.21 31.02 -29.46
C SER A 173 -21.85 30.95 -28.74
N PHE A 174 -21.06 29.90 -28.97
CA PHE A 174 -19.86 29.60 -28.18
C PHE A 174 -18.83 30.75 -28.20
N PHE A 175 -18.53 31.30 -29.38
CA PHE A 175 -17.52 32.36 -29.54
C PHE A 175 -18.01 33.75 -29.11
N GLU A 176 -19.29 33.92 -28.81
CA GLU A 176 -19.82 35.14 -28.22
C GLU A 176 -19.44 35.25 -26.74
N THR A 177 -19.27 34.09 -26.08
CA THR A 177 -19.02 33.98 -24.64
C THR A 177 -17.60 33.49 -24.30
N ASN A 178 -16.90 32.87 -25.27
CA ASN A 178 -15.58 32.29 -25.06
C ASN A 178 -14.53 32.90 -25.99
N ASN A 179 -13.45 33.40 -25.42
CA ASN A 179 -12.31 33.94 -26.16
C ASN A 179 -11.21 32.86 -26.34
N VAL A 180 -11.49 31.85 -27.17
CA VAL A 180 -10.51 30.82 -27.56
C VAL A 180 -10.31 30.81 -29.07
N ARG A 181 -9.09 30.47 -29.50
CA ARG A 181 -8.73 30.45 -30.92
C ARG A 181 -9.24 29.21 -31.64
N HIS A 182 -9.28 28.08 -30.94
CA HIS A 182 -9.69 26.78 -31.48
C HIS A 182 -10.79 26.17 -30.63
N LEU A 183 -11.89 25.72 -31.25
CA LEU A 183 -12.87 24.85 -30.61
C LEU A 183 -12.80 23.48 -31.28
N ALA A 184 -12.43 22.44 -30.53
CA ALA A 184 -12.46 21.07 -30.99
C ALA A 184 -13.78 20.39 -30.56
N LEU A 185 -14.51 19.87 -31.54
CA LEU A 185 -15.73 19.08 -31.34
C LEU A 185 -15.41 17.61 -31.57
N ILE A 186 -15.56 16.80 -30.53
CA ILE A 186 -15.38 15.35 -30.60
C ILE A 186 -16.76 14.71 -30.67
N PHE A 187 -17.10 14.17 -31.84
CA PHE A 187 -18.32 13.43 -32.07
C PHE A 187 -18.12 11.98 -31.64
N GLU A 188 -18.97 11.46 -30.77
CA GLU A 188 -18.84 10.11 -30.23
C GLU A 188 -20.18 9.49 -29.79
N GLU A 189 -20.18 8.20 -29.50
CA GLU A 189 -21.34 7.51 -28.92
C GLU A 189 -21.44 7.77 -27.41
N ALA A 190 -22.65 7.64 -26.84
CA ALA A 190 -22.91 7.90 -25.41
C ALA A 190 -21.97 7.15 -24.45
N LYS A 191 -21.63 5.89 -24.77
CA LYS A 191 -20.72 5.03 -23.97
C LYS A 191 -19.23 5.38 -24.10
N SER A 192 -18.86 6.26 -25.04
CA SER A 192 -17.47 6.68 -25.25
C SER A 192 -17.03 7.70 -24.20
N TYR A 193 -15.75 7.66 -23.83
CA TYR A 193 -15.12 8.61 -22.91
C TYR A 193 -14.11 9.52 -23.60
N ILE A 194 -13.83 9.30 -24.90
CA ILE A 194 -12.74 9.98 -25.61
C ILE A 194 -12.90 11.50 -25.59
N GLY A 195 -14.13 12.01 -25.76
CA GLY A 195 -14.43 13.43 -25.66
C GLY A 195 -14.06 14.00 -24.29
N ARG A 196 -14.60 13.41 -23.22
CA ARG A 196 -14.36 13.83 -21.83
C ARG A 196 -12.89 13.73 -21.42
N GLU A 197 -12.23 12.64 -21.81
CA GLU A 197 -10.81 12.43 -21.55
C GLU A 197 -9.94 13.48 -22.25
N THR A 198 -10.21 13.74 -23.53
CA THR A 198 -9.46 14.74 -24.30
C THR A 198 -9.72 16.15 -23.77
N THR A 199 -10.95 16.46 -23.34
CA THR A 199 -11.26 17.73 -22.67
C THR A 199 -10.41 17.94 -21.42
N LEU A 200 -10.25 16.91 -20.59
CA LEU A 200 -9.42 16.99 -19.39
C LEU A 200 -7.92 16.99 -19.69
N ASP A 201 -7.47 16.34 -20.77
CA ASP A 201 -6.06 16.36 -21.22
C ASP A 201 -5.62 17.74 -21.71
N LEU A 202 -6.57 18.53 -22.23
CA LEU A 202 -6.34 19.87 -22.74
C LEU A 202 -6.59 20.97 -21.69
N LEU A 203 -6.90 20.59 -20.45
CA LEU A 203 -7.22 21.50 -19.35
C LEU A 203 -6.14 22.57 -19.09
N GLN A 204 -4.87 22.18 -19.15
CA GLN A 204 -3.74 23.07 -18.90
C GLN A 204 -3.35 23.89 -20.13
N PHE A 205 -4.11 23.84 -21.22
CA PHE A 205 -3.76 24.52 -22.48
C PHE A 205 -4.67 25.72 -22.72
N GLU A 206 -4.09 26.81 -23.20
CA GLU A 206 -4.81 28.03 -23.56
C GLU A 206 -5.10 28.09 -25.06
N ASN A 207 -6.00 28.98 -25.44
CA ASN A 207 -6.43 29.21 -26.82
C ASN A 207 -7.10 27.98 -27.49
N ILE A 208 -7.52 26.99 -26.69
CA ILE A 208 -8.26 25.82 -27.14
C ILE A 208 -9.36 25.46 -26.15
N ALA A 209 -10.52 25.09 -26.67
CA ALA A 209 -11.57 24.43 -25.92
C ALA A 209 -11.94 23.11 -26.61
N VAL A 210 -12.39 22.13 -25.83
CA VAL A 210 -12.83 20.83 -26.34
C VAL A 210 -14.21 20.53 -25.80
N ARG A 211 -15.16 20.23 -26.69
CA ARG A 211 -16.52 19.80 -26.34
C ARG A 211 -16.82 18.46 -26.99
N ARG A 212 -17.58 17.63 -26.29
CA ARG A 212 -18.09 16.37 -26.84
C ARG A 212 -19.48 16.60 -27.44
N VAL A 213 -19.78 15.91 -28.52
CA VAL A 213 -21.09 15.92 -29.18
C VAL A 213 -21.52 14.49 -29.39
N LEU A 214 -22.77 14.16 -29.06
CA LEU A 214 -23.28 12.80 -29.27
C LEU A 214 -23.69 12.59 -30.72
N ASN A 215 -23.60 11.35 -31.18
CA ASN A 215 -24.12 10.92 -32.48
C ASN A 215 -25.64 11.15 -32.64
N THR A 216 -26.37 11.36 -31.54
CA THR A 216 -27.80 11.68 -31.52
C THR A 216 -28.11 13.18 -31.63
N GLU A 217 -27.11 14.06 -31.62
CA GLU A 217 -27.30 15.51 -31.82
C GLU A 217 -27.44 15.81 -33.32
N GLU A 218 -28.62 15.48 -33.88
CA GLU A 218 -28.88 15.50 -35.33
C GLU A 218 -28.55 16.83 -35.99
N GLY A 219 -28.77 17.95 -35.30
CA GLY A 219 -28.50 19.29 -35.80
C GLY A 219 -27.03 19.50 -36.17
N LEU A 220 -26.10 19.21 -35.24
CA LEU A 220 -24.67 19.33 -35.49
C LEU A 220 -24.14 18.22 -36.42
N VAL A 221 -24.59 16.98 -36.22
CA VAL A 221 -24.16 15.84 -37.05
C VAL A 221 -24.50 16.08 -38.52
N THR A 222 -25.70 16.57 -38.81
CA THR A 222 -26.13 16.87 -40.19
C THR A 222 -25.45 18.12 -40.73
N LYS A 223 -25.36 19.20 -39.95
CA LYS A 223 -24.71 20.48 -40.35
C LYS A 223 -23.25 20.29 -40.75
N LEU A 224 -22.51 19.44 -40.04
CA LEU A 224 -21.09 19.17 -40.30
C LEU A 224 -20.84 17.95 -41.19
N GLY A 225 -21.89 17.19 -41.55
CA GLY A 225 -21.79 15.98 -42.36
C GLY A 225 -20.97 14.87 -41.70
N VAL A 226 -21.16 14.66 -40.40
CA VAL A 226 -20.38 13.68 -39.62
C VAL A 226 -20.91 12.27 -39.83
N THR A 227 -20.06 11.36 -40.30
CA THR A 227 -20.41 9.96 -40.59
C THR A 227 -19.63 8.94 -39.76
N GLU A 228 -18.55 9.35 -39.11
CA GLU A 228 -17.64 8.47 -38.36
C GLU A 228 -17.67 8.82 -36.87
N PHE A 229 -17.73 7.80 -36.03
CA PHE A 229 -17.73 7.94 -34.57
C PHE A 229 -16.73 6.95 -33.96
N PRO A 230 -15.73 7.41 -33.17
CA PRO A 230 -15.45 8.80 -32.86
C PRO A 230 -14.79 9.56 -34.02
N SER A 231 -15.00 10.87 -34.10
CA SER A 231 -14.28 11.77 -35.01
C SER A 231 -14.13 13.18 -34.41
N CYS A 232 -13.10 13.93 -34.80
CA CYS A 232 -12.83 15.27 -34.26
C CYS A 232 -12.83 16.33 -35.35
N TYR A 233 -13.46 17.48 -35.08
CA TYR A 233 -13.55 18.63 -35.98
C TYR A 233 -13.10 19.90 -35.27
N LEU A 234 -12.33 20.74 -35.95
CA LEU A 234 -12.01 22.09 -35.50
C LEU A 234 -13.08 23.04 -36.04
N TYR A 235 -13.72 23.77 -35.14
CA TYR A 235 -14.77 24.75 -35.41
C TYR A 235 -14.22 26.15 -35.15
N TYR A 236 -14.53 27.10 -36.04
CA TYR A 236 -13.99 28.46 -36.03
C TYR A 236 -15.08 29.53 -35.98
N PRO A 237 -14.75 30.76 -35.56
CA PRO A 237 -15.66 31.89 -35.62
C PRO A 237 -16.24 32.07 -37.03
N GLY A 238 -17.55 32.35 -37.12
CA GLY A 238 -18.27 32.43 -38.40
C GLY A 238 -18.77 31.09 -38.96
N GLY A 239 -18.61 29.99 -38.22
CA GLY A 239 -19.22 28.69 -38.53
C GLY A 239 -18.44 27.82 -39.53
N SER A 240 -17.24 28.26 -39.92
CA SER A 240 -16.34 27.42 -40.72
C SER A 240 -15.73 26.30 -39.87
N PHE A 241 -15.47 25.14 -40.48
CA PHE A 241 -14.94 23.98 -39.77
C PHE A 241 -13.98 23.16 -40.64
N THR A 242 -13.16 22.34 -39.99
CA THR A 242 -12.23 21.42 -40.66
C THR A 242 -12.09 20.13 -39.86
N ARG A 243 -12.19 18.98 -40.53
CA ARG A 243 -11.94 17.68 -39.88
C ARG A 243 -10.48 17.57 -39.44
N LEU A 244 -10.24 17.24 -38.18
CA LEU A 244 -8.91 16.98 -37.65
C LEU A 244 -8.45 15.60 -38.13
N LYS A 245 -7.52 15.56 -39.08
CA LYS A 245 -6.99 14.29 -39.60
C LYS A 245 -5.95 13.73 -38.64
N VAL A 246 -6.28 12.60 -38.01
CA VAL A 246 -5.35 11.81 -37.21
C VAL A 246 -5.18 10.41 -37.80
N LYS A 247 -4.08 9.73 -37.43
CA LYS A 247 -3.82 8.35 -37.89
C LYS A 247 -4.81 7.35 -37.31
N THR A 248 -5.31 7.60 -36.11
CA THR A 248 -6.24 6.72 -35.41
C THR A 248 -7.15 7.57 -34.53
N GLU A 249 -8.46 7.35 -34.60
CA GLU A 249 -9.48 8.10 -33.86
C GLU A 249 -9.49 7.68 -32.37
N ALA A 250 -8.52 8.17 -31.60
CA ALA A 250 -8.30 7.80 -30.20
C ALA A 250 -7.79 8.99 -29.36
N ARG A 251 -8.10 8.98 -28.05
CA ARG A 251 -7.72 10.01 -27.05
C ARG A 251 -6.30 10.56 -27.24
N ALA A 252 -5.31 9.67 -27.32
CA ALA A 252 -3.91 10.08 -27.41
C ALA A 252 -3.58 10.84 -28.70
N PHE A 253 -4.18 10.43 -29.83
CA PHE A 253 -3.96 11.09 -31.12
C PHE A 253 -4.64 12.45 -31.19
N TYR A 254 -5.87 12.56 -30.68
CA TYR A 254 -6.54 13.85 -30.56
C TYR A 254 -5.76 14.79 -29.66
N SER A 255 -5.42 14.36 -28.45
CA SER A 255 -4.68 15.18 -27.50
C SER A 255 -3.35 15.66 -28.09
N TYR A 256 -2.56 14.77 -28.69
CA TYR A 256 -1.28 15.11 -29.32
C TYR A 256 -1.43 16.14 -30.45
N ALA A 257 -2.45 15.99 -31.29
CA ALA A 257 -2.70 16.86 -32.43
C ALA A 257 -3.18 18.23 -31.98
N LEU A 258 -4.14 18.27 -31.05
CA LEU A 258 -4.72 19.50 -30.50
C LEU A 258 -3.67 20.34 -29.75
N GLN A 259 -2.80 19.71 -28.96
CA GLN A 259 -1.70 20.38 -28.25
C GLN A 259 -0.68 21.06 -29.18
N ARG A 260 -0.64 20.69 -30.47
CA ARG A 260 0.31 21.22 -31.47
C ARG A 260 -0.30 22.25 -32.40
N LEU A 261 -1.57 22.59 -32.23
CA LEU A 261 -2.20 23.60 -33.06
C LEU A 261 -1.53 24.96 -32.86
N PRO A 262 -1.42 25.78 -33.92
CA PRO A 262 -0.79 27.09 -33.81
C PRO A 262 -1.46 27.98 -32.75
N GLY A 263 -0.68 28.46 -31.80
CA GLY A 263 -1.14 29.32 -30.70
C GLY A 263 -1.68 28.58 -29.48
N VAL A 264 -1.75 27.25 -29.49
CA VAL A 264 -2.03 26.45 -28.29
C VAL A 264 -0.76 26.38 -27.45
N VAL A 265 -0.84 26.88 -26.22
CA VAL A 265 0.30 26.95 -25.29
C VAL A 265 -0.11 26.41 -23.93
N THR A 266 0.83 25.78 -23.24
CA THR A 266 0.62 25.33 -21.86
C THR A 266 0.55 26.55 -20.94
N ARG A 267 -0.46 26.62 -20.06
CA ARG A 267 -0.48 27.52 -18.91
C ARG A 267 0.79 27.25 -18.11
N HIS A 268 1.66 28.26 -18.01
CA HIS A 268 2.90 28.15 -17.22
C HIS A 268 2.55 27.77 -15.78
N THR A 269 2.63 26.49 -15.47
CA THR A 269 2.52 25.99 -14.11
C THR A 269 3.95 25.89 -13.61
N THR A 270 4.39 26.87 -12.82
CA THR A 270 5.61 26.76 -12.02
C THR A 270 5.43 25.63 -11.01
N LEU A 271 5.76 24.41 -11.43
CA LEU A 271 6.01 23.29 -10.52
C LEU A 271 7.46 23.40 -10.05
N THR A 272 7.65 23.97 -8.87
CA THR A 272 8.89 23.85 -8.11
C THR A 272 9.11 22.38 -7.75
N CYS A 273 9.98 21.73 -8.52
CA CYS A 273 10.52 20.43 -8.18
C CYS A 273 11.53 20.62 -7.04
N LEU A 274 11.17 20.19 -5.83
CA LEU A 274 12.14 20.07 -4.73
C LEU A 274 12.92 18.76 -4.88
N SER A 275 14.22 18.95 -4.74
CA SER A 275 15.39 18.10 -4.93
C SER A 275 15.31 16.62 -4.57
N ALA A 276 16.20 15.89 -5.25
CA ALA A 276 16.64 14.54 -4.96
C ALA A 276 17.32 14.46 -3.59
N ASP A 277 16.78 13.62 -2.71
CA ASP A 277 17.54 12.93 -1.67
C ASP A 277 16.89 11.57 -1.43
N CYS A 278 17.37 10.55 -2.13
CA CYS A 278 16.97 9.18 -1.85
C CYS A 278 18.08 8.20 -2.19
N PHE A 279 19.19 8.25 -1.44
CA PHE A 279 20.23 7.23 -1.54
C PHE A 279 20.97 6.94 -0.22
N LEU A 280 20.27 6.97 0.93
CA LEU A 280 20.89 6.55 2.20
C LEU A 280 20.07 5.59 3.08
N VAL A 281 18.84 5.22 2.68
CA VAL A 281 17.98 4.33 3.50
C VAL A 281 18.15 2.85 3.14
N TYR A 282 18.66 2.54 1.94
CA TYR A 282 18.67 1.15 1.44
C TYR A 282 19.73 0.26 2.10
N THR A 283 20.86 0.83 2.53
CA THR A 283 22.02 0.04 2.98
C THR A 283 21.84 -0.53 4.40
N VAL A 284 21.00 0.09 5.25
CA VAL A 284 20.79 -0.35 6.63
C VAL A 284 19.79 -1.53 6.73
N TYR A 285 18.74 -1.55 5.89
CA TYR A 285 17.73 -2.63 5.91
C TYR A 285 18.27 -4.00 5.46
N VAL A 286 19.27 -4.02 4.60
CA VAL A 286 19.84 -5.26 4.04
C VAL A 286 20.68 -6.01 5.08
N ILE A 287 21.38 -5.30 5.97
CA ILE A 287 22.31 -5.88 6.95
C ILE A 287 21.55 -6.66 8.04
N VAL A 288 20.36 -6.21 8.46
CA VAL A 288 19.57 -6.90 9.50
C VAL A 288 18.96 -8.22 8.98
N CYS A 289 18.65 -8.32 7.69
CA CYS A 289 17.98 -9.51 7.11
C CYS A 289 18.91 -10.72 6.88
N ASP A 290 20.24 -10.54 6.86
CA ASP A 290 21.21 -11.64 6.60
C ASP A 290 21.55 -12.47 7.85
N HIS A 291 21.22 -11.99 9.06
CA HIS A 291 21.65 -12.62 10.32
C HIS A 291 20.50 -13.18 11.18
N VAL A 292 19.27 -13.20 10.66
CA VAL A 292 18.11 -13.77 11.35
C VAL A 292 17.96 -15.24 10.97
N SER A 293 18.09 -16.14 11.96
CA SER A 293 17.87 -17.57 11.75
C SER A 293 16.44 -17.82 11.25
N ARG A 294 16.34 -18.49 10.09
CA ARG A 294 15.08 -18.87 9.43
C ARG A 294 14.45 -20.15 10.00
N SER A 295 15.11 -20.81 10.95
CA SER A 295 14.65 -22.05 11.58
C SER A 295 13.97 -21.84 12.93
N ARG A 296 13.70 -20.59 13.31
CA ARG A 296 13.21 -20.21 14.65
C ARG A 296 12.06 -19.22 14.60
N VAL A 297 11.31 -19.19 15.69
CA VAL A 297 10.23 -18.22 15.95
C VAL A 297 10.73 -17.20 16.98
N TYR A 298 10.42 -15.91 16.79
CA TYR A 298 10.87 -14.86 17.70
C TYR A 298 9.68 -14.28 18.46
N MET A 299 9.83 -14.14 19.78
CA MET A 299 8.80 -13.56 20.63
C MET A 299 8.45 -12.13 20.21
N ALA A 300 9.45 -11.34 19.78
CA ALA A 300 9.25 -9.99 19.27
C ALA A 300 8.24 -9.93 18.11
N ASP A 301 8.24 -10.91 17.19
CA ASP A 301 7.26 -10.95 16.09
C ASP A 301 5.85 -11.27 16.61
N LEU A 302 5.72 -12.17 17.59
CA LEU A 302 4.43 -12.54 18.19
C LEU A 302 3.83 -11.38 18.99
N GLU A 303 4.63 -10.71 19.82
CA GLU A 303 4.22 -9.54 20.60
C GLU A 303 3.84 -8.36 19.68
N SER A 304 4.64 -8.12 18.65
CA SER A 304 4.37 -7.11 17.63
C SER A 304 3.08 -7.40 16.86
N THR A 305 2.81 -8.67 16.54
CA THR A 305 1.56 -9.10 15.90
C THR A 305 0.36 -8.83 16.79
N LEU A 306 0.44 -9.17 18.08
CA LEU A 306 -0.64 -8.89 19.02
C LEU A 306 -0.85 -7.40 19.20
N HIS A 307 0.22 -6.63 19.43
CA HIS A 307 0.14 -5.18 19.54
C HIS A 307 -0.53 -4.60 18.29
N TYR A 308 -0.06 -4.95 17.10
CA TYR A 308 -0.64 -4.45 15.85
C TYR A 308 -2.10 -4.89 15.67
N SER A 309 -2.44 -6.15 15.96
CA SER A 309 -3.81 -6.65 15.85
C SER A 309 -4.79 -5.89 16.75
N LEU A 310 -4.41 -5.60 18.00
CA LEU A 310 -5.29 -5.00 19.00
C LEU A 310 -5.30 -3.48 18.93
N ARG A 311 -4.16 -2.88 18.60
CA ARG A 311 -4.04 -1.44 18.50
C ARG A 311 -4.44 -0.98 17.12
N VAL A 312 -4.01 -1.60 16.03
CA VAL A 312 -4.25 -1.07 14.68
C VAL A 312 -5.52 -1.66 14.06
N GLU A 313 -5.61 -2.98 13.96
CA GLU A 313 -6.70 -3.62 13.20
C GLU A 313 -8.05 -3.51 13.91
N VAL A 314 -8.11 -3.80 15.23
CA VAL A 314 -9.35 -3.69 16.01
C VAL A 314 -9.86 -2.24 16.06
N ALA A 315 -8.96 -1.26 16.05
CA ALA A 315 -9.31 0.15 16.14
C ALA A 315 -9.92 0.78 14.88
N THR A 316 -9.96 0.02 13.78
CA THR A 316 -10.78 0.39 12.62
C THR A 316 -12.26 0.44 12.97
N HIS A 317 -12.66 -0.19 14.09
CA HIS A 317 -14.01 -0.17 14.63
C HIS A 317 -14.07 0.74 15.85
N THR A 318 -14.76 1.88 15.75
CA THR A 318 -14.97 2.79 16.88
C THR A 318 -15.86 2.19 17.96
N VAL A 319 -16.84 1.36 17.55
CA VAL A 319 -17.72 0.61 18.44
C VAL A 319 -17.69 -0.87 18.06
N LEU A 320 -17.35 -1.71 19.04
CA LEU A 320 -17.28 -3.16 18.92
C LEU A 320 -18.61 -3.75 19.37
N LYS A 321 -19.40 -4.31 18.43
CA LYS A 321 -20.71 -4.92 18.72
C LYS A 321 -21.02 -6.10 17.81
N GLY A 322 -21.99 -6.94 18.22
CA GLY A 322 -22.42 -8.11 17.43
C GLY A 322 -21.27 -9.05 17.09
N GLU A 323 -21.20 -9.49 15.82
CA GLU A 323 -20.16 -10.41 15.34
C GLU A 323 -18.73 -9.89 15.53
N VAL A 324 -18.51 -8.57 15.47
CA VAL A 324 -17.19 -7.96 15.69
C VAL A 324 -16.74 -8.18 17.15
N LEU A 325 -17.63 -7.93 18.10
CA LEU A 325 -17.33 -8.16 19.53
C LEU A 325 -17.15 -9.65 19.83
N ILE A 326 -17.98 -10.53 19.25
CA ILE A 326 -17.83 -11.99 19.36
C ILE A 326 -16.47 -12.42 18.81
N SER A 327 -16.07 -11.89 17.66
CA SER A 327 -14.78 -12.17 17.03
C SER A 327 -13.62 -11.76 17.93
N LEU A 328 -13.71 -10.60 18.59
CA LEU A 328 -12.70 -10.13 19.53
C LEU A 328 -12.62 -11.04 20.77
N LYS A 329 -13.76 -11.40 21.37
CA LYS A 329 -13.80 -12.32 22.53
C LYS A 329 -13.18 -13.68 22.19
N LYS A 330 -13.50 -14.26 21.01
CA LYS A 330 -12.89 -15.51 20.52
C LYS A 330 -11.39 -15.37 20.27
N TYR A 331 -10.97 -14.26 19.67
CA TYR A 331 -9.55 -14.02 19.39
C TYR A 331 -8.72 -13.89 20.67
N ILE A 332 -9.21 -13.14 21.66
CA ILE A 332 -8.52 -12.96 22.95
C ILE A 332 -8.57 -14.23 23.82
N GLY A 333 -9.69 -14.94 23.84
CA GLY A 333 -9.89 -16.15 24.65
C GLY A 333 -9.22 -17.42 24.09
N CYS A 334 -8.60 -17.35 22.91
CA CYS A 334 -8.06 -18.51 22.21
C CYS A 334 -6.95 -19.24 23.02
N PRO A 335 -7.05 -20.58 23.22
CA PRO A 335 -6.11 -21.37 24.02
C PRO A 335 -4.74 -21.49 23.34
N GLY A 336 -3.70 -21.82 24.12
CA GLY A 336 -2.33 -21.97 23.61
C GLY A 336 -1.45 -20.72 23.76
N ARG A 337 -1.85 -19.75 24.57
CA ARG A 337 -1.12 -18.50 24.85
C ARG A 337 -0.29 -18.45 26.15
N PRO A 338 0.21 -19.53 26.79
CA PRO A 338 0.90 -19.38 28.08
C PRO A 338 2.19 -18.54 28.01
N MET A 339 2.79 -18.38 26.83
CA MET A 339 4.06 -17.64 26.67
C MET A 339 3.90 -16.21 26.17
N VAL A 340 2.73 -15.83 25.66
CA VAL A 340 2.48 -14.48 25.14
C VAL A 340 1.58 -13.71 26.13
N ILE A 341 2.26 -13.26 27.19
CA ILE A 341 1.95 -12.18 28.12
C ILE A 341 0.79 -12.38 29.13
N ASN A 342 1.09 -12.13 30.42
CA ASN A 342 0.11 -11.88 31.50
C ASN A 342 -0.91 -10.76 31.16
N LEU A 343 -0.54 -9.83 30.26
CA LEU A 343 -1.39 -8.79 29.65
C LEU A 343 -2.72 -9.34 29.15
N LEU A 344 -2.70 -10.44 28.40
CA LEU A 344 -3.93 -10.96 27.80
C LEU A 344 -4.85 -11.64 28.81
N LYS A 345 -4.33 -12.09 29.96
CA LYS A 345 -5.20 -12.61 31.03
C LYS A 345 -6.08 -11.50 31.60
N SER A 346 -5.50 -10.34 31.89
CA SER A 346 -6.24 -9.15 32.37
C SER A 346 -7.28 -8.70 31.34
N VAL A 347 -6.86 -8.55 30.08
CA VAL A 347 -7.73 -8.14 28.97
C VAL A 347 -8.84 -9.16 28.71
N ASN A 348 -8.53 -10.46 28.73
CA ASN A 348 -9.52 -11.52 28.56
C ASN A 348 -10.53 -11.51 29.71
N SER A 349 -10.06 -11.50 30.97
CA SER A 349 -10.95 -11.44 32.13
C SER A 349 -11.88 -10.23 32.07
N TRP A 350 -11.34 -9.05 31.71
CA TRP A 350 -12.14 -7.86 31.52
C TRP A 350 -13.19 -8.03 30.40
N LEU A 351 -12.79 -8.54 29.23
CA LEU A 351 -13.69 -8.77 28.09
C LEU A 351 -14.80 -9.78 28.39
N GLN A 352 -14.49 -10.87 29.10
CA GLN A 352 -15.48 -11.88 29.48
C GLN A 352 -16.47 -11.35 30.52
N ASN A 353 -16.05 -10.41 31.38
CA ASN A 353 -16.92 -9.78 32.37
C ASN A 353 -17.80 -8.65 31.79
N GLN A 354 -17.61 -8.26 30.53
CA GLN A 354 -18.48 -7.26 29.90
C GLN A 354 -19.86 -7.88 29.59
N THR A 355 -20.88 -7.37 30.28
CA THR A 355 -22.30 -7.73 30.11
C THR A 355 -23.01 -6.90 29.04
N THR A 356 -22.37 -5.84 28.56
CA THR A 356 -22.91 -4.99 27.49
C THR A 356 -22.77 -5.67 26.12
N ASN A 357 -23.72 -5.40 25.23
CA ASN A 357 -23.71 -5.90 23.85
C ASN A 357 -22.79 -5.07 22.93
N GLU A 358 -22.23 -3.98 23.43
CA GLU A 358 -21.30 -3.10 22.73
C GLU A 358 -20.23 -2.54 23.67
N ILE A 359 -19.05 -2.27 23.10
CA ILE A 359 -17.88 -1.72 23.78
C ILE A 359 -17.26 -0.67 22.86
N SER A 360 -16.99 0.54 23.35
CA SER A 360 -16.20 1.51 22.58
C SER A 360 -14.74 1.06 22.47
N TYR A 361 -14.10 1.33 21.34
CA TYR A 361 -12.68 1.03 21.20
C TYR A 361 -11.84 1.80 22.22
N GLU A 362 -12.24 3.02 22.59
CA GLU A 362 -11.58 3.82 23.61
C GLU A 362 -11.55 3.11 24.97
N ALA A 363 -12.68 2.55 25.43
CA ALA A 363 -12.74 1.78 26.67
C ALA A 363 -11.85 0.53 26.60
N PHE A 364 -11.85 -0.15 25.45
CA PHE A 364 -10.95 -1.29 25.23
C PHE A 364 -9.47 -0.87 25.24
N LYS A 365 -9.15 0.28 24.64
CA LYS A 365 -7.79 0.85 24.58
C LYS A 365 -7.27 1.18 25.97
N GLU A 366 -8.08 1.72 26.87
CA GLU A 366 -7.68 2.03 28.24
C GLU A 366 -7.22 0.76 28.99
N ILE A 367 -7.94 -0.35 28.83
CA ILE A 367 -7.54 -1.64 29.42
C ILE A 367 -6.25 -2.17 28.82
N LEU A 368 -6.05 -1.98 27.50
CA LEU A 368 -4.78 -2.31 26.86
C LEU A 368 -3.63 -1.45 27.38
N ASP A 369 -3.84 -0.15 27.59
CA ASP A 369 -2.82 0.78 28.13
C ASP A 369 -2.41 0.40 29.55
N ASN A 370 -3.39 0.04 30.39
CA ASN A 370 -3.15 -0.35 31.78
C ASN A 370 -2.49 -1.73 31.91
N SER A 371 -2.58 -2.58 30.89
CA SER A 371 -2.12 -3.96 30.95
C SER A 371 -0.84 -4.22 30.15
N ALA A 372 -0.46 -3.36 29.18
CA ALA A 372 0.57 -3.65 28.17
C ALA A 372 1.79 -2.72 28.25
N GLN A 373 2.99 -3.30 28.38
CA GLN A 373 4.27 -2.57 28.35
C GLN A 373 4.89 -2.41 26.94
N VAL A 374 4.35 -3.06 25.90
CA VAL A 374 4.94 -3.01 24.55
C VAL A 374 4.55 -1.70 23.89
N SER A 375 5.50 -0.76 23.84
CA SER A 375 5.30 0.59 23.31
C SER A 375 5.47 0.69 21.78
N GLN A 376 6.18 -0.24 21.14
CA GLN A 376 6.50 -0.16 19.71
C GLN A 376 6.55 -1.54 19.02
N VAL A 377 6.14 -1.57 17.75
CA VAL A 377 6.16 -2.75 16.86
C VAL A 377 7.59 -2.98 16.36
N ARG A 378 8.10 -4.21 16.53
CA ARG A 378 9.45 -4.61 16.10
C ARG A 378 9.44 -6.01 15.46
N TRP A 379 9.80 -6.05 14.18
CA TRP A 379 9.89 -7.30 13.41
C TRP A 379 11.33 -7.85 13.40
N VAL A 380 11.48 -9.15 13.60
CA VAL A 380 12.77 -9.87 13.57
C VAL A 380 12.71 -10.98 12.51
N GLY A 381 12.07 -12.10 12.82
CA GLY A 381 11.85 -13.23 11.90
C GLY A 381 10.92 -12.85 10.75
N CYS A 382 10.01 -11.90 10.98
CA CYS A 382 9.09 -11.37 9.97
C CYS A 382 9.58 -10.09 9.27
N GLN A 383 10.81 -9.64 9.52
CA GLN A 383 11.37 -8.47 8.84
C GLN A 383 11.53 -8.74 7.33
N GLY A 384 11.05 -7.82 6.50
CA GLY A 384 11.21 -7.84 5.05
C GLY A 384 12.45 -7.07 4.59
N THR A 385 12.88 -7.33 3.34
CA THR A 385 13.97 -6.57 2.69
C THR A 385 13.60 -5.12 2.40
N LYS A 386 12.30 -4.83 2.36
CA LYS A 386 11.74 -3.49 2.22
C LYS A 386 10.71 -3.29 3.32
N PRO A 387 10.47 -2.06 3.78
CA PRO A 387 9.53 -1.79 4.88
C PRO A 387 8.14 -2.38 4.63
N TYR A 388 7.62 -2.29 3.42
CA TYR A 388 6.31 -2.81 3.07
C TYR A 388 6.21 -4.34 2.87
N LEU A 389 7.27 -5.13 3.09
CA LEU A 389 7.26 -6.59 2.85
C LEU A 389 7.23 -7.42 4.14
N ARG A 390 6.52 -8.56 4.11
CA ARG A 390 6.44 -9.59 5.19
C ARG A 390 5.68 -9.11 6.43
N ARG A 391 6.38 -8.58 7.44
CA ARG A 391 5.87 -7.91 8.66
C ARG A 391 4.57 -8.50 9.21
N TYR A 392 3.53 -7.67 9.36
CA TYR A 392 2.30 -8.01 10.04
C TYR A 392 1.63 -9.29 9.49
N PRO A 393 1.42 -9.45 8.16
CA PRO A 393 0.93 -10.72 7.60
C PRO A 393 1.78 -11.95 7.97
N CYS A 394 3.11 -11.84 7.97
CA CYS A 394 3.99 -12.92 8.40
C CYS A 394 3.78 -13.25 9.89
N GLY A 395 3.65 -12.20 10.71
CA GLY A 395 3.38 -12.32 12.13
C GLY A 395 2.05 -13.02 12.43
N VAL A 396 0.98 -12.66 11.73
CA VAL A 396 -0.35 -13.30 11.85
C VAL A 396 -0.29 -14.79 11.52
N TRP A 397 0.35 -15.17 10.41
CA TRP A 397 0.56 -16.59 10.09
C TRP A 397 1.34 -17.30 11.19
N THR A 398 2.44 -16.71 11.65
CA THR A 398 3.30 -17.29 12.69
C THR A 398 2.52 -17.47 14.00
N LEU A 399 1.75 -16.47 14.41
CA LEU A 399 0.92 -16.51 15.61
C LEU A 399 -0.08 -17.66 15.57
N PHE A 400 -0.86 -17.80 14.49
CA PHE A 400 -1.86 -18.86 14.42
C PHE A 400 -1.25 -20.27 14.30
N HIS A 401 -0.10 -20.42 13.63
CA HIS A 401 0.65 -21.69 13.65
C HIS A 401 1.08 -22.05 15.08
N VAL A 402 1.67 -21.10 15.81
CA VAL A 402 2.01 -21.29 17.24
C VAL A 402 0.78 -21.68 18.05
N LEU A 403 -0.35 -20.98 17.90
CA LEU A 403 -1.57 -21.29 18.66
C LEU A 403 -2.09 -22.71 18.38
N THR A 404 -2.09 -23.16 17.12
CA THR A 404 -2.53 -24.54 16.80
C THR A 404 -1.64 -25.61 17.44
N VAL A 405 -0.31 -25.40 17.43
CA VAL A 405 0.66 -26.31 18.05
C VAL A 405 0.57 -26.28 19.56
N GLN A 406 0.43 -25.11 20.16
CA GLN A 406 0.31 -24.96 21.61
C GLN A 406 -1.01 -25.55 22.13
N ALA A 407 -2.12 -25.39 21.42
CA ALA A 407 -3.38 -26.04 21.75
C ALA A 407 -3.26 -27.57 21.72
N LYS A 408 -2.51 -28.11 20.75
CA LYS A 408 -2.21 -29.55 20.69
C LYS A 408 -1.32 -30.01 21.86
N ASN A 409 -0.26 -29.26 22.18
CA ASN A 409 0.70 -29.64 23.23
C ASN A 409 0.12 -29.47 24.65
N ALA A 410 -0.77 -28.50 24.87
CA ALA A 410 -1.42 -28.26 26.16
C ALA A 410 -2.68 -29.11 26.38
N GLY A 411 -3.17 -29.79 25.35
CA GLY A 411 -4.46 -30.48 25.36
C GLY A 411 -4.51 -31.66 26.33
N GLY A 412 -5.12 -31.45 27.50
CA GLY A 412 -5.96 -32.46 28.16
C GLY A 412 -7.31 -32.61 27.44
N SER A 413 -8.17 -33.54 27.84
CA SER A 413 -9.34 -34.04 27.07
C SER A 413 -10.51 -33.06 26.78
N GLY A 414 -10.30 -31.74 26.75
CA GLY A 414 -11.38 -30.73 26.64
C GLY A 414 -11.23 -29.63 25.57
N THR A 415 -10.11 -29.51 24.85
CA THR A 415 -9.93 -28.45 23.83
C THR A 415 -10.52 -28.86 22.48
N HIS A 416 -11.44 -28.05 21.94
CA HIS A 416 -12.11 -28.36 20.68
C HIS A 416 -11.16 -28.12 19.48
N PRO A 417 -11.01 -29.08 18.53
CA PRO A 417 -10.09 -28.97 17.39
C PRO A 417 -10.24 -27.71 16.52
N GLN A 418 -11.47 -27.18 16.44
CA GLN A 418 -11.79 -25.99 15.65
C GLN A 418 -11.67 -24.68 16.42
N GLU A 419 -11.33 -24.69 17.70
CA GLU A 419 -11.33 -23.47 18.52
C GLU A 419 -10.33 -22.43 18.01
N VAL A 420 -9.09 -22.83 17.76
CA VAL A 420 -8.04 -21.94 17.22
C VAL A 420 -8.33 -21.52 15.79
N LEU A 421 -8.72 -22.47 14.92
CA LEU A 421 -9.04 -22.19 13.52
C LEU A 421 -10.28 -21.31 13.37
N GLY A 422 -11.28 -21.53 14.21
CA GLY A 422 -12.47 -20.71 14.34
C GLY A 422 -12.11 -19.30 14.78
N ALA A 423 -11.31 -19.15 15.85
CA ALA A 423 -10.84 -17.85 16.29
C ALA A 423 -10.07 -17.10 15.17
N MET A 424 -9.22 -17.81 14.42
CA MET A 424 -8.55 -17.25 13.24
C MET A 424 -9.53 -16.78 12.18
N ARG A 425 -10.51 -17.62 11.79
CA ARG A 425 -11.51 -17.28 10.78
C ARG A 425 -12.30 -16.03 11.17
N HIS A 426 -12.79 -15.95 12.40
CA HIS A 426 -13.53 -14.79 12.89
C HIS A 426 -12.65 -13.54 12.95
N TYR A 427 -11.39 -13.68 13.39
CA TYR A 427 -10.45 -12.57 13.41
C TYR A 427 -10.16 -12.04 12.00
N ILE A 428 -9.83 -12.93 11.06
CA ILE A 428 -9.52 -12.58 9.68
C ILE A 428 -10.73 -11.95 8.98
N HIS A 429 -11.93 -12.49 9.22
CA HIS A 429 -13.16 -11.97 8.66
C HIS A 429 -13.49 -10.56 9.17
N SER A 430 -13.36 -10.33 10.48
CA SER A 430 -13.87 -9.11 11.12
C SER A 430 -12.82 -7.98 11.21
N PHE A 431 -11.53 -8.29 11.28
CA PHE A 431 -10.49 -7.30 11.57
C PHE A 431 -9.39 -7.19 10.52
N PHE A 432 -9.07 -8.26 9.78
CA PHE A 432 -7.90 -8.23 8.91
C PHE A 432 -8.07 -7.24 7.75
N GLY A 433 -7.23 -6.21 7.72
CA GLY A 433 -7.40 -5.04 6.85
C GLY A 433 -7.30 -5.36 5.36
N CYS A 434 -6.51 -6.36 4.95
CA CYS A 434 -6.50 -6.82 3.57
C CYS A 434 -7.76 -7.63 3.25
N ARG A 435 -8.84 -6.97 2.78
CA ARG A 435 -10.14 -7.62 2.51
C ARG A 435 -10.07 -8.74 1.50
N SER A 436 -9.37 -8.53 0.38
CA SER A 436 -9.19 -9.60 -0.61
C SER A 436 -8.32 -10.76 -0.09
N CYS A 437 -7.45 -10.53 0.89
CA CYS A 437 -6.75 -11.63 1.58
C CYS A 437 -7.72 -12.39 2.50
N ALA A 438 -8.58 -11.66 3.22
CA ALA A 438 -9.59 -12.25 4.10
C ALA A 438 -10.61 -13.09 3.33
N GLU A 439 -11.09 -12.61 2.18
CA GLU A 439 -11.99 -13.36 1.28
C GLU A 439 -11.35 -14.66 0.78
N HIS A 440 -10.09 -14.59 0.36
CA HIS A 440 -9.36 -15.80 -0.03
C HIS A 440 -9.22 -16.80 1.11
N PHE A 441 -8.99 -16.33 2.34
CA PHE A 441 -8.90 -17.19 3.52
C PHE A 441 -10.27 -17.79 3.86
N GLU A 442 -11.33 -16.98 3.79
CA GLU A 442 -12.70 -17.40 4.03
C GLU A 442 -13.14 -18.49 3.04
N ASN A 443 -12.80 -18.35 1.76
CA ASN A 443 -13.06 -19.39 0.76
C ASN A 443 -12.34 -20.71 1.11
N MET A 444 -11.08 -20.67 1.54
CA MET A 444 -10.38 -21.87 1.98
C MET A 444 -10.99 -22.47 3.26
N ALA A 445 -11.48 -21.62 4.16
CA ALA A 445 -12.10 -22.04 5.41
C ALA A 445 -13.46 -22.70 5.17
N SER A 446 -14.31 -22.11 4.34
CA SER A 446 -15.62 -22.65 3.97
C SER A 446 -15.52 -23.97 3.21
N GLU A 447 -14.46 -24.15 2.41
CA GLU A 447 -14.20 -25.40 1.68
C GLU A 447 -14.03 -26.64 2.58
N SER A 448 -13.41 -26.54 3.77
CA SER A 448 -12.99 -27.74 4.52
C SER A 448 -12.68 -27.57 6.01
N MET A 449 -12.75 -26.36 6.59
CA MET A 449 -12.39 -26.17 8.00
C MET A 449 -13.32 -26.94 8.95
N VAL A 450 -14.58 -27.13 8.56
CA VAL A 450 -15.60 -27.87 9.33
C VAL A 450 -15.27 -29.36 9.46
N GLU A 451 -14.49 -29.92 8.54
CA GLU A 451 -14.10 -31.34 8.53
C GLU A 451 -12.95 -31.63 9.52
N VAL A 452 -12.32 -30.59 10.08
CA VAL A 452 -11.20 -30.73 11.02
C VAL A 452 -11.71 -31.24 12.37
N SER A 453 -11.41 -32.50 12.67
CA SER A 453 -11.93 -33.24 13.83
C SER A 453 -10.88 -33.56 14.92
N THR A 454 -9.60 -33.25 14.70
CA THR A 454 -8.53 -33.47 15.71
C THR A 454 -7.57 -32.29 15.77
N LEU A 455 -6.92 -32.08 16.91
CA LEU A 455 -5.90 -31.03 17.09
C LEU A 455 -4.71 -31.22 16.12
N SER A 456 -4.34 -32.47 15.82
CA SER A 456 -3.34 -32.82 14.80
C SER A 456 -3.79 -32.37 13.40
N ALA A 457 -5.04 -32.65 13.05
CA ALA A 457 -5.62 -32.23 11.78
C ALA A 457 -5.71 -30.71 11.68
N ALA A 458 -5.93 -29.99 12.78
CA ALA A 458 -5.96 -28.53 12.78
C ALA A 458 -4.59 -27.90 12.44
N VAL A 459 -3.51 -28.44 13.02
CA VAL A 459 -2.13 -28.04 12.71
C VAL A 459 -1.82 -28.28 11.22
N LEU A 460 -2.14 -29.47 10.71
CA LEU A 460 -1.91 -29.83 9.30
C LEU A 460 -2.80 -29.03 8.34
N TRP A 461 -4.06 -28.77 8.71
CA TRP A 461 -4.98 -27.99 7.90
C TRP A 461 -4.41 -26.58 7.69
N LEU A 462 -4.02 -25.89 8.76
CA LEU A 462 -3.47 -24.54 8.65
C LEU A 462 -2.18 -24.50 7.82
N TRP A 463 -1.30 -25.49 8.01
CA TRP A 463 -0.08 -25.66 7.21
C TRP A 463 -0.39 -25.82 5.72
N SER A 464 -1.31 -26.73 5.37
CA SER A 464 -1.66 -26.99 3.98
C SER A 464 -2.28 -25.77 3.29
N ARG A 465 -3.16 -25.02 3.98
CA ARG A 465 -3.75 -23.78 3.46
C ARG A 465 -2.74 -22.66 3.31
N HIS A 466 -1.79 -22.53 4.24
CA HIS A 466 -0.68 -21.60 4.08
C HIS A 466 0.17 -21.94 2.85
N ASN A 467 0.43 -23.22 2.58
CA ASN A 467 1.13 -23.66 1.37
C ASN A 467 0.36 -23.43 0.08
N ARG A 468 -0.97 -23.56 0.07
CA ARG A 468 -1.81 -23.15 -1.06
C ARG A 468 -1.67 -21.65 -1.35
N VAL A 469 -1.62 -20.82 -0.31
CA VAL A 469 -1.35 -19.37 -0.46
C VAL A 469 0.05 -19.11 -0.98
N ASN A 470 1.07 -19.83 -0.48
CA ASN A 470 2.44 -19.71 -0.99
C ASN A 470 2.52 -20.04 -2.48
N ASN A 471 1.81 -21.08 -2.94
CA ASN A 471 1.76 -21.45 -4.35
C ASN A 471 1.14 -20.34 -5.21
N ARG A 472 -0.01 -19.79 -4.78
CA ARG A 472 -0.68 -18.68 -5.48
C ARG A 472 0.19 -17.42 -5.57
N LEU A 473 0.96 -17.15 -4.51
CA LEU A 473 1.82 -15.97 -4.42
C LEU A 473 3.27 -16.23 -4.85
N ALA A 474 3.53 -17.34 -5.56
CA ALA A 474 4.87 -17.69 -6.04
C ALA A 474 5.46 -16.56 -6.91
N GLY A 475 6.74 -16.27 -6.70
CA GLY A 475 7.40 -15.15 -7.37
C GLY A 475 8.88 -14.99 -6.98
N LYS A 476 9.59 -14.13 -7.72
CA LYS A 476 11.02 -13.86 -7.52
C LYS A 476 11.25 -12.87 -6.38
N GLY A 477 12.27 -13.10 -5.55
CA GLY A 477 12.65 -12.20 -4.45
C GLY A 477 13.56 -12.89 -3.43
N ARG A 478 14.02 -12.15 -2.42
CA ARG A 478 14.92 -12.68 -1.36
C ARG A 478 14.21 -13.60 -0.35
N PHE A 479 12.89 -13.51 -0.26
CA PHE A 479 12.02 -14.42 0.49
C PHE A 479 10.94 -14.99 -0.45
N PRO A 480 11.34 -15.87 -1.39
CA PRO A 480 10.41 -16.42 -2.36
C PRO A 480 9.34 -17.26 -1.64
N LYS A 481 8.10 -17.21 -2.14
CA LYS A 481 7.04 -18.08 -1.64
C LYS A 481 7.27 -19.48 -2.20
N VAL A 482 7.54 -20.43 -1.31
CA VAL A 482 7.84 -21.82 -1.62
C VAL A 482 6.87 -22.73 -0.88
N GLN A 483 6.73 -23.96 -1.36
CA GLN A 483 6.12 -25.02 -0.56
C GLN A 483 7.03 -25.29 0.64
N TRP A 484 6.50 -25.15 1.85
CA TRP A 484 7.26 -25.14 3.11
C TRP A 484 6.84 -26.33 4.00
N PRO A 485 7.76 -26.98 4.75
CA PRO A 485 9.19 -26.69 4.83
C PRO A 485 9.96 -27.04 3.54
N LEU A 486 11.15 -26.47 3.40
CA LEU A 486 12.10 -26.89 2.38
C LEU A 486 12.74 -28.24 2.79
N PRO A 487 13.23 -29.04 1.83
CA PRO A 487 13.95 -30.27 2.14
C PRO A 487 15.16 -30.07 3.07
N GLU A 488 15.81 -28.91 2.98
CA GLU A 488 16.92 -28.51 3.87
C GLU A 488 16.49 -28.35 5.34
N MET A 489 15.21 -28.04 5.60
CA MET A 489 14.66 -27.89 6.95
C MET A 489 14.04 -29.18 7.47
N CYS A 490 13.48 -30.02 6.60
CA CYS A 490 12.91 -31.30 6.98
C CYS A 490 12.93 -32.28 5.81
N SER A 491 14.07 -32.93 5.56
CA SER A 491 14.18 -33.91 4.47
C SER A 491 13.17 -35.05 4.59
N ALA A 492 12.94 -35.54 5.82
CA ALA A 492 11.96 -36.58 6.11
C ALA A 492 10.49 -36.19 5.82
N CYS A 493 10.18 -34.89 5.68
CA CYS A 493 8.84 -34.43 5.31
C CYS A 493 8.53 -34.69 3.83
N HIS A 494 9.55 -34.92 2.99
CA HIS A 494 9.41 -35.08 1.56
C HIS A 494 9.61 -36.54 1.15
N THR A 495 8.65 -37.06 0.38
CA THR A 495 8.69 -38.39 -0.23
C THR A 495 8.34 -38.26 -1.71
N VAL A 496 8.42 -39.37 -2.44
CA VAL A 496 8.01 -39.47 -3.83
C VAL A 496 6.95 -40.54 -3.98
N LYS A 497 5.99 -40.32 -4.89
CA LYS A 497 5.06 -41.37 -5.35
C LYS A 497 5.79 -42.32 -6.31
N ASP A 498 5.14 -43.44 -6.62
CA ASP A 498 5.65 -44.43 -7.57
C ASP A 498 5.92 -43.85 -8.97
N ASN A 499 5.20 -42.79 -9.35
CA ASN A 499 5.38 -42.08 -10.63
C ASN A 499 6.47 -40.98 -10.57
N GLY A 500 7.19 -40.84 -9.46
CA GLY A 500 8.24 -39.82 -9.26
C GLY A 500 7.74 -38.45 -8.79
N ASP A 501 6.43 -38.23 -8.68
CA ASP A 501 5.89 -36.96 -8.20
C ASP A 501 6.14 -36.76 -6.70
N HIS A 502 6.37 -35.51 -6.30
CA HIS A 502 6.50 -35.15 -4.89
C HIS A 502 5.24 -35.50 -4.08
N LYS A 503 5.46 -36.03 -2.88
CA LYS A 503 4.43 -36.34 -1.88
C LYS A 503 4.90 -35.92 -0.49
N TRP A 504 4.00 -35.32 0.28
CA TRP A 504 4.25 -35.00 1.69
C TRP A 504 4.07 -36.24 2.56
N ASP A 505 5.01 -36.46 3.49
CA ASP A 505 4.79 -37.33 4.64
C ASP A 505 4.14 -36.51 5.76
N HIS A 506 2.82 -36.65 5.92
CA HIS A 506 2.07 -35.87 6.91
C HIS A 506 2.46 -36.19 8.37
N THR A 507 2.98 -37.38 8.66
CA THR A 507 3.44 -37.74 10.00
C THR A 507 4.72 -36.97 10.32
N GLN A 508 5.66 -36.95 9.39
CA GLN A 508 6.92 -36.22 9.55
C GLN A 508 6.71 -34.71 9.51
N VAL A 509 5.81 -34.21 8.65
CA VAL A 509 5.40 -32.79 8.64
C VAL A 509 4.81 -32.39 9.99
N LEU A 510 3.89 -33.19 10.55
CA LEU A 510 3.30 -32.90 11.85
C LEU A 510 4.37 -32.85 12.96
N SER A 511 5.29 -33.80 12.98
CA SER A 511 6.41 -33.83 13.94
C SER A 511 7.29 -32.57 13.81
N PHE A 512 7.62 -32.19 12.58
CA PHE A 512 8.37 -30.96 12.30
C PHE A 512 7.63 -29.70 12.78
N LEU A 513 6.33 -29.57 12.49
CA LEU A 513 5.52 -28.42 12.91
C LEU A 513 5.45 -28.29 14.43
N LEU A 514 5.25 -29.42 15.13
CA LEU A 514 5.22 -29.47 16.58
C LEU A 514 6.55 -29.01 17.20
N SER A 515 7.67 -29.40 16.60
CA SER A 515 9.00 -28.97 17.03
C SER A 515 9.24 -27.49 16.71
N TYR A 516 8.95 -27.08 15.47
CA TYR A 516 9.24 -25.74 14.97
C TYR A 516 8.48 -24.64 15.71
N TYR A 517 7.20 -24.87 16.01
CA TYR A 517 6.34 -23.92 16.73
C TYR A 517 6.17 -24.24 18.23
N SER A 518 7.01 -25.13 18.78
CA SER A 518 7.04 -25.41 20.21
C SER A 518 7.48 -24.19 21.03
N SER A 519 7.05 -24.13 22.30
CA SER A 519 7.53 -23.16 23.28
C SER A 519 9.07 -23.05 23.33
N ASP A 520 9.77 -24.19 23.20
CA ASP A 520 11.23 -24.26 23.32
C ASP A 520 11.96 -23.62 22.13
N ASN A 521 11.32 -23.57 20.95
CA ASN A 521 11.88 -22.95 19.75
C ASN A 521 11.54 -21.45 19.61
N ILE A 522 10.79 -20.89 20.57
CA ILE A 522 10.48 -19.45 20.62
C ILE A 522 11.60 -18.71 21.36
N LEU A 523 12.26 -17.78 20.66
CA LEU A 523 13.35 -16.97 21.21
C LEU A 523 12.84 -15.69 21.91
N THR A 524 13.20 -15.52 23.18
CA THR A 524 12.99 -14.30 23.98
C THR A 524 14.26 -13.42 24.00
N GLU A 525 14.12 -12.11 24.20
CA GLU A 525 15.24 -11.15 24.08
C GLU A 525 16.45 -11.51 24.97
N GLY A 526 16.24 -12.05 26.17
CA GLY A 526 17.32 -12.51 27.06
C GLY A 526 18.24 -13.60 26.46
N LYS A 527 17.71 -14.46 25.57
CA LYS A 527 18.49 -15.49 24.86
C LYS A 527 19.09 -14.99 23.53
N THR A 528 18.57 -13.89 22.97
CA THR A 528 19.11 -13.29 21.73
C THR A 528 20.46 -12.60 21.96
N HIS A 529 20.68 -11.99 23.14
CA HIS A 529 21.97 -11.38 23.50
C HIS A 529 23.08 -12.42 23.73
N GLN A 530 22.78 -13.60 24.29
CA GLN A 530 23.75 -14.69 24.43
C GLN A 530 24.15 -15.32 23.08
N ALA A 531 23.19 -15.49 22.16
CA ALA A 531 23.46 -15.97 20.81
C ALA A 531 24.31 -14.96 20.00
N ALA A 532 24.04 -13.66 20.13
CA ALA A 532 24.83 -12.60 19.49
C ALA A 532 26.23 -12.44 20.12
N ALA A 533 26.37 -12.66 21.43
CA ALA A 533 27.65 -12.58 22.15
C ALA A 533 28.59 -13.76 21.81
N SER A 534 28.05 -14.98 21.70
CA SER A 534 28.78 -16.18 21.28
C SER A 534 29.32 -16.09 19.83
N PHE A 535 28.66 -15.31 18.97
CA PHE A 535 29.06 -15.12 17.59
C PHE A 535 30.11 -14.01 17.39
N ARG A 536 30.09 -12.94 18.22
CA ARG A 536 31.13 -11.90 18.19
C ARG A 536 32.53 -12.43 18.51
N SER A 537 32.62 -13.57 19.19
CA SER A 537 33.88 -14.29 19.44
C SER A 537 34.27 -15.29 18.35
N SER A 538 33.47 -15.45 17.28
CA SER A 538 33.76 -16.40 16.20
C SER A 538 34.79 -15.86 15.18
N GLU A 539 35.64 -16.76 14.69
CA GLU A 539 36.71 -16.46 13.72
C GLU A 539 36.18 -15.92 12.38
N THR A 540 34.92 -16.23 12.07
CA THR A 540 34.18 -15.79 10.88
C THR A 540 33.93 -14.28 10.88
N PHE A 541 33.57 -13.70 12.05
CA PHE A 541 33.36 -12.26 12.21
C PHE A 541 34.65 -11.45 11.95
N ARG A 542 35.81 -11.99 12.34
CA ARG A 542 37.13 -11.37 12.09
C ARG A 542 37.49 -11.33 10.61
N LYS A 543 37.11 -12.34 9.82
CA LYS A 543 37.42 -12.42 8.38
C LYS A 543 36.53 -11.50 7.54
N GLU A 544 35.27 -11.31 7.92
CA GLU A 544 34.34 -10.44 7.20
C GLU A 544 34.55 -8.95 7.51
N SER A 545 34.91 -8.59 8.75
CA SER A 545 35.26 -7.21 9.11
C SER A 545 36.47 -6.70 8.30
N GLN A 546 37.44 -7.58 8.00
CA GLN A 546 38.61 -7.24 7.18
C GLN A 546 38.28 -7.10 5.68
N ARG A 547 37.21 -7.72 5.17
CA ARG A 547 36.73 -7.53 3.79
C ARG A 547 35.95 -6.24 3.63
N GLY A 548 35.17 -5.84 4.65
CA GLY A 548 34.42 -4.57 4.66
C GLY A 548 35.32 -3.33 4.62
N CYS A 549 36.47 -3.36 5.31
CA CYS A 549 37.41 -2.23 5.29
C CYS A 549 38.09 -2.04 3.91
N ARG A 550 38.34 -3.11 3.14
CA ARG A 550 39.00 -2.99 1.81
C ARG A 550 38.11 -2.38 0.74
N LEU A 551 36.79 -2.50 0.86
CA LEU A 551 35.84 -1.88 -0.08
C LEU A 551 35.67 -0.38 0.17
N HIS A 552 36.00 0.10 1.37
CA HIS A 552 35.91 1.52 1.74
C HIS A 552 37.04 2.36 1.13
N ASP A 553 38.22 1.77 0.88
CA ASP A 553 39.36 2.44 0.25
C ASP A 553 39.26 2.53 -1.29
N ALA A 554 38.50 1.63 -1.93
CA ALA A 554 38.32 1.66 -3.38
C ALA A 554 37.33 2.76 -3.83
N SER A 555 36.31 3.07 -3.03
CA SER A 555 35.29 4.07 -3.36
C SER A 555 35.72 5.52 -3.08
N SER A 556 36.74 5.75 -2.25
CA SER A 556 37.27 7.10 -1.98
C SER A 556 38.16 7.64 -3.10
N THR A 557 38.66 6.77 -3.98
CA THR A 557 39.57 7.16 -5.07
C THR A 557 38.82 7.57 -6.35
N ILE A 558 37.55 7.16 -6.53
CA ILE A 558 36.75 7.48 -7.72
C ILE A 558 36.05 8.85 -7.61
N ALA A 559 35.89 9.39 -6.39
CA ALA A 559 35.17 10.64 -6.14
C ALA A 559 36.03 11.92 -6.30
N THR A 560 37.34 11.80 -6.55
CA THR A 560 38.27 12.96 -6.65
C THR A 560 38.65 13.37 -8.07
N ASP A 561 38.34 12.58 -9.10
CA ASP A 561 38.68 12.90 -10.50
C ASP A 561 37.58 13.66 -11.26
N TYR A 562 36.36 13.78 -10.72
CA TYR A 562 35.26 14.52 -11.37
C TYR A 562 35.17 16.02 -11.01
N ALA A 563 36.07 16.53 -10.16
CA ALA A 563 36.06 17.91 -9.66
C ALA A 563 37.23 18.79 -10.17
N ARG A 564 37.96 18.37 -11.21
CA ARG A 564 38.99 19.19 -11.89
C ARG A 564 38.90 19.02 -13.41
N GLY A 565 37.95 19.69 -14.04
CA GLY A 565 37.82 19.65 -15.50
C GLY A 565 36.78 20.60 -16.08
N GLY A 566 36.76 21.86 -15.65
CA GLY A 566 35.84 22.86 -16.20
C GLY A 566 36.39 24.27 -16.10
N GLY A 567 37.11 24.72 -17.13
CA GLY A 567 37.37 26.15 -17.34
C GLY A 567 38.71 26.50 -17.96
N ARG A 568 38.75 26.64 -19.29
CA ARG A 568 39.30 27.82 -20.00
C ARG A 568 39.15 27.64 -21.52
N GLY A 569 38.51 28.61 -22.15
CA GLY A 569 38.34 28.68 -23.59
C GLY A 569 39.48 29.38 -24.32
N GLY A 570 39.43 29.28 -25.65
CA GLY A 570 39.83 30.35 -26.57
C GLY A 570 41.13 30.18 -27.35
N ARG A 571 41.00 30.30 -28.68
CA ARG A 571 42.03 30.46 -29.75
C ARG A 571 42.78 29.16 -30.09
N GLY A 572 43.02 28.75 -31.34
CA GLY A 572 42.87 29.36 -32.66
C GLY A 572 44.06 28.91 -33.52
N ARG A 573 43.77 28.47 -34.76
CA ARG A 573 44.67 28.22 -35.92
C ARG A 573 45.58 26.97 -35.91
N GLY A 574 45.63 26.31 -37.08
CA GLY A 574 46.89 25.82 -37.65
C GLY A 574 46.95 24.35 -38.07
N ALA A 575 46.53 24.08 -39.31
CA ALA A 575 47.22 23.31 -40.35
C ALA A 575 48.03 22.01 -40.07
N THR A 576 47.85 21.09 -41.03
CA THR A 576 48.77 20.08 -41.59
C THR A 576 49.09 18.81 -40.81
N GLY A 577 48.91 17.68 -41.52
CA GLY A 577 49.27 16.31 -41.14
C GLY A 577 48.35 15.32 -41.82
#